data_AF-A0A965CL93-F1
#
_entry.id   AF-A0A965CL93-F1
#
_cell.length_a   1.000
_cell.length_b   1.000
_cell.length_c   1.000
_cell.angle_alpha   90.00
_cell.angle_beta   90.00
_cell.angle_gamma   90.00
#
_symmetry.space_group_name_H-M   'P 1'
#
loop_
_entity.id
_entity.type
_entity.pdbx_description
1 polymer ?
#
loop_
_entity_poly.entity_id
_entity_poly.type
_entity_poly.pdbx_seq_one_letter_code
_entity_poly.pdbx_strand_id
1 'polypeptide(L)'
;QFIAATQWTGFISFDFIIDAGGIPHAIECNPRTTSGIHFFETADVARAILDESHRIKFRPERRLMQFWSCMEELQKAFGDRDKTLRALTHLAACRDVTWTWRDPLPLLTMPWTARGIIKAARQNAVPFGIAATRDLVWTGATETVHDPAQSSERIRESAFR
;
A
#
# COMPACT_ATOMS: atom_id res chain seq x y z
N GLN A 1 25.73 -5.17 0.06
CA GLN A 1 26.76 -4.67 -0.87
C GLN A 1 26.28 -3.42 -1.64
N PHE A 2 25.08 -3.41 -2.23
CA PHE A 2 24.54 -2.26 -2.98
C PHE A 2 24.60 -0.91 -2.23
N ILE A 3 24.09 -0.85 -0.99
CA ILE A 3 24.05 0.40 -0.19
C ILE A 3 25.45 1.00 -0.02
N ALA A 4 26.41 0.19 0.42
CA ALA A 4 27.78 0.63 0.64
C ALA A 4 28.48 1.02 -0.69
N ALA A 5 28.26 0.26 -1.76
CA ALA A 5 28.87 0.52 -3.07
C ALA A 5 28.35 1.80 -3.73
N THR A 6 27.08 2.16 -3.47
CA THR A 6 26.45 3.38 -3.99
C THR A 6 26.59 4.58 -3.05
N GLN A 7 27.15 4.36 -1.86
CA GLN A 7 27.22 5.36 -0.79
C GLN A 7 25.84 6.00 -0.50
N TRP A 8 24.76 5.20 -0.60
CA TRP A 8 23.40 5.70 -0.43
C TRP A 8 23.14 6.11 1.03
N THR A 9 22.49 7.25 1.21
CA THR A 9 22.06 7.77 2.52
C THR A 9 20.56 8.02 2.53
N GLY A 10 19.95 7.98 3.72
CA GLY A 10 18.50 8.15 3.88
C GLY A 10 17.71 6.86 3.58
N PHE A 11 16.51 7.02 3.05
CA PHE A 11 15.58 5.91 2.83
C PHE A 11 15.84 5.17 1.52
N ILE A 12 15.77 3.84 1.59
CA ILE A 12 15.80 2.96 0.43
C ILE A 12 15.04 1.69 0.75
N SER A 13 14.31 1.18 -0.23
CA SER A 13 13.57 -0.06 -0.13
C SER A 13 13.67 -0.84 -1.43
N PHE A 14 13.58 -2.15 -1.32
CA PHE A 14 13.67 -3.08 -2.45
C PHE A 14 12.53 -4.06 -2.33
N ASP A 15 11.86 -4.30 -3.46
CA ASP A 15 10.85 -5.33 -3.56
C ASP A 15 11.50 -6.57 -4.16
N PHE A 16 11.24 -7.72 -3.53
CA PHE A 16 11.80 -9.01 -3.93
C PHE A 16 10.69 -10.01 -4.22
N ILE A 17 10.93 -10.88 -5.20
CA ILE A 17 10.19 -12.13 -5.38
C ILE A 17 11.09 -13.28 -4.96
N ILE A 18 10.55 -14.24 -4.21
CA ILE A 18 11.27 -15.46 -3.86
C ILE A 18 10.85 -16.55 -4.85
N ASP A 19 11.81 -17.13 -5.57
CA ASP A 19 11.53 -18.20 -6.52
C ASP A 19 11.25 -19.55 -5.82
N ALA A 20 10.92 -20.58 -6.60
CA ALA A 20 10.63 -21.93 -6.09
C ALA A 20 11.82 -22.58 -5.35
N GLY A 21 13.05 -22.13 -5.61
CA GLY A 21 14.27 -22.57 -4.93
C GLY A 21 14.58 -21.79 -3.65
N GLY A 22 13.76 -20.79 -3.29
CA GLY A 22 14.00 -19.93 -2.13
C GLY A 22 14.97 -18.79 -2.38
N ILE A 23 15.35 -18.52 -3.64
CA ILE A 23 16.28 -17.45 -3.98
C ILE A 23 15.50 -16.14 -4.15
N PRO A 24 15.87 -15.06 -3.43
CA PRO A 24 15.26 -13.76 -3.61
C PRO A 24 15.81 -13.04 -4.85
N HIS A 25 14.91 -12.56 -5.71
CA HIS A 25 15.21 -11.75 -6.88
C HIS A 25 14.64 -10.35 -6.70
N ALA A 26 15.49 -9.33 -6.77
CA ALA A 26 15.04 -7.93 -6.68
C ALA A 26 14.30 -7.56 -7.97
N ILE A 27 13.11 -6.97 -7.84
CA ILE A 27 12.27 -6.54 -8.97
C ILE A 27 12.13 -5.02 -9.05
N GLU A 28 12.25 -4.34 -7.92
CA GLU A 28 12.07 -2.89 -7.83
C GLU A 28 13.00 -2.30 -6.77
N CYS A 29 13.48 -1.10 -7.03
CA CYS A 29 14.16 -0.26 -6.03
C CYS A 29 13.35 1.02 -5.87
N ASN A 30 12.93 1.29 -4.64
CA ASN A 30 12.21 2.46 -4.22
C ASN A 30 13.17 3.35 -3.39
N PRO A 31 13.88 4.32 -4.01
CA PRO A 31 14.85 5.20 -3.35
C PRO A 31 14.15 6.31 -2.54
N ARG A 32 13.14 5.90 -1.76
CA ARG A 32 12.26 6.73 -0.96
C ARG A 32 11.66 5.88 0.14
N THR A 33 11.02 6.52 1.11
CA THR A 33 10.21 5.84 2.10
C THR A 33 9.04 5.12 1.44
N THR A 34 8.75 3.92 1.91
CA THR A 34 7.54 3.15 1.59
C THR A 34 6.74 2.87 2.87
N SER A 35 5.53 2.34 2.73
CA SER A 35 4.64 2.07 3.86
C SER A 35 5.20 1.11 4.91
N GLY A 36 6.30 0.41 4.61
CA GLY A 36 7.06 -0.36 5.60
C GLY A 36 7.52 0.47 6.80
N ILE A 37 7.64 1.80 6.65
CA ILE A 37 7.99 2.71 7.75
C ILE A 37 7.02 2.63 8.94
N HIS A 38 5.76 2.27 8.72
CA HIS A 38 4.75 2.20 9.78
C HIS A 38 5.01 1.09 10.81
N PHE A 39 5.91 0.15 10.50
CA PHE A 39 6.34 -0.93 11.40
C PHE A 39 7.52 -0.54 12.28
N PHE A 40 8.08 0.67 12.12
CA PHE A 40 9.07 1.20 13.04
C PHE A 40 8.42 2.05 14.13
N GLU A 41 9.07 2.10 15.29
CA GLU A 41 8.68 3.01 16.36
C GLU A 41 8.82 4.46 15.89
N THR A 42 7.72 5.20 15.86
CA THR A 42 7.67 6.56 15.29
C THR A 42 8.66 7.51 15.96
N ALA A 43 8.89 7.35 17.27
CA ALA A 43 9.85 8.15 18.03
C ALA A 43 11.32 7.90 17.63
N ASP A 44 11.61 6.80 16.95
CA ASP A 44 12.96 6.44 16.52
C ASP A 44 13.26 6.87 15.08
N VAL A 45 12.23 7.06 14.23
CA VAL A 45 12.41 7.39 12.81
C VAL A 45 13.25 8.65 12.63
N ALA A 46 12.86 9.77 13.26
CA ALA A 46 13.58 11.04 13.11
C ALA A 46 15.02 10.95 13.63
N ARG A 47 15.23 10.21 14.73
CA ARG A 47 16.56 10.00 15.31
C ARG A 47 17.46 9.17 14.40
N ALA A 48 16.94 8.10 13.82
CA ALA A 48 17.66 7.26 12.86
C ALA A 48 18.05 8.01 11.58
N ILE A 49 17.30 9.05 11.19
CA ILE A 49 17.67 9.91 10.05
C ILE A 49 18.82 10.87 10.42
N LEU A 50 18.81 11.40 11.64
CA LEU A 50 19.76 12.43 12.08
C LEU A 50 21.05 11.84 12.68
N ASP A 51 21.01 10.61 13.16
CA ASP A 51 22.11 9.90 13.81
C ASP A 51 22.18 8.47 13.28
N GLU A 52 23.21 8.19 12.47
CA GLU A 52 23.46 6.87 11.87
C GLU A 52 23.73 5.77 12.92
N SER A 53 24.09 6.14 14.15
CA SER A 53 24.32 5.19 15.23
C SER A 53 23.03 4.77 15.94
N HIS A 54 21.94 5.56 15.78
CA HIS A 54 20.67 5.30 16.44
C HIS A 54 19.98 4.06 15.87
N ARG A 55 19.70 3.09 16.75
CA ARG A 55 19.03 1.85 16.36
C ARG A 55 17.51 2.03 16.42
N ILE A 56 16.87 1.92 15.27
CA ILE A 56 15.42 1.97 15.16
C ILE A 56 14.77 0.70 15.72
N LYS A 57 13.76 0.86 16.57
CA LYS A 57 12.98 -0.28 17.08
C LYS A 57 11.81 -0.59 16.14
N PHE A 58 11.45 -1.85 16.10
CA PHE A 58 10.21 -2.30 15.47
C PHE A 58 9.05 -2.18 16.44
N ARG A 59 7.91 -1.81 15.90
CA ARG A 59 6.62 -1.88 16.58
C ARG A 59 6.18 -3.34 16.75
N PRO A 60 5.40 -3.65 17.81
CA PRO A 60 4.89 -4.99 18.03
C PRO A 60 3.79 -5.38 17.04
N GLU A 61 3.11 -4.42 16.42
CA GLU A 61 2.02 -4.71 15.48
C GLU A 61 2.55 -5.39 14.21
N ARG A 62 2.04 -6.59 13.93
CA ARG A 62 2.35 -7.34 12.70
C ARG A 62 1.41 -7.05 11.54
N ARG A 63 0.29 -6.38 11.83
CA ARG A 63 -0.76 -6.02 10.87
C ARG A 63 -1.23 -4.62 11.20
N LEU A 64 -1.29 -3.80 10.16
CA LEU A 64 -1.70 -2.42 10.20
C LEU A 64 -2.68 -2.19 9.05
N MET A 65 -3.53 -1.18 9.17
CA MET A 65 -4.50 -0.85 8.13
C MET A 65 -4.49 0.62 7.78
N GLN A 66 -5.06 0.92 6.61
CA GLN A 66 -5.48 2.25 6.22
C GLN A 66 -6.98 2.19 5.98
N PHE A 67 -7.75 2.87 6.82
CA PHE A 67 -9.19 2.70 6.96
C PHE A 67 -9.93 2.83 5.64
N TRP A 68 -9.68 3.88 4.86
CA TRP A 68 -10.39 4.11 3.60
C TRP A 68 -10.11 3.03 2.55
N SER A 69 -8.88 2.53 2.47
CA SER A 69 -8.53 1.42 1.58
C SER A 69 -9.20 0.12 2.03
N CYS A 70 -9.19 -0.18 3.32
CA CYS A 70 -9.86 -1.36 3.86
C CYS A 70 -11.40 -1.25 3.80
N MET A 71 -11.95 -0.04 3.82
CA MET A 71 -13.36 0.22 3.61
C MET A 71 -13.80 -0.12 2.18
N GLU A 72 -12.97 0.17 1.17
CA GLU A 72 -13.22 -0.24 -0.21
C GLU A 72 -13.27 -1.77 -0.34
N GLU A 73 -12.35 -2.48 0.31
CA GLU A 73 -12.35 -3.95 0.33
C GLU A 73 -13.57 -4.52 1.07
N LEU A 74 -14.02 -3.88 2.16
CA LEU A 74 -15.28 -4.23 2.81
C LEU A 74 -16.47 -4.06 1.87
N GLN A 75 -16.53 -2.95 1.11
CA GLN A 75 -17.60 -2.69 0.15
C GLN A 75 -17.64 -3.74 -0.97
N LYS A 76 -16.47 -4.14 -1.49
CA LYS A 76 -16.35 -5.23 -2.49
C LYS A 76 -16.81 -6.58 -1.94
N ALA A 77 -16.71 -6.78 -0.63
CA ALA A 77 -17.12 -8.03 0.04
C ALA A 77 -18.64 -8.15 0.25
N PHE A 78 -19.42 -7.07 0.08
CA PHE A 78 -20.86 -7.11 0.25
C PHE A 78 -21.53 -8.12 -0.68
N GLY A 79 -22.53 -8.83 -0.15
CA GLY A 79 -23.17 -9.97 -0.82
C GLY A 79 -22.54 -11.32 -0.47
N ASP A 80 -21.33 -11.34 0.09
CA ASP A 80 -20.66 -12.53 0.65
C ASP A 80 -20.48 -12.35 2.17
N ARG A 81 -21.27 -13.09 2.95
CA ARG A 81 -21.28 -13.00 4.42
C ARG A 81 -19.91 -13.26 5.03
N ASP A 82 -19.20 -14.26 4.53
CA ASP A 82 -17.93 -14.69 5.11
C ASP A 82 -16.82 -13.69 4.79
N LYS A 83 -16.78 -13.18 3.55
CA LYS A 83 -15.84 -12.11 3.18
C LYS A 83 -16.13 -10.82 3.95
N THR A 84 -17.40 -10.45 4.09
CA THR A 84 -17.80 -9.26 4.84
C THR A 84 -17.38 -9.37 6.31
N LEU A 85 -17.64 -10.51 6.96
CA LEU A 85 -17.26 -10.72 8.36
C LEU A 85 -15.73 -10.68 8.55
N ARG A 86 -14.96 -11.27 7.63
CA ARG A 86 -13.49 -11.19 7.65
C ARG A 86 -13.01 -9.74 7.53
N ALA A 87 -13.54 -8.98 6.58
CA ALA A 87 -13.17 -7.57 6.38
C ALA A 87 -13.51 -6.71 7.62
N LEU A 88 -14.70 -6.91 8.21
CA LEU A 88 -15.08 -6.24 9.47
C LEU A 88 -14.15 -6.60 10.63
N THR A 89 -13.76 -7.88 10.74
CA THR A 89 -12.81 -8.33 11.76
C THR A 89 -11.46 -7.63 11.59
N HIS A 90 -10.98 -7.47 10.35
CA HIS A 90 -9.77 -6.72 10.07
C HIS A 90 -9.88 -5.24 10.45
N LEU A 91 -10.99 -4.58 10.12
CA LEU A 91 -11.23 -3.19 10.49
C LEU A 91 -11.26 -2.97 12.01
N ALA A 92 -11.76 -3.95 12.76
CA ALA A 92 -11.82 -3.88 14.22
C ALA A 92 -10.49 -4.24 14.90
N ALA A 93 -9.72 -5.18 14.34
CA ALA A 93 -8.53 -5.73 14.99
C ALA A 93 -7.21 -5.04 14.60
N CYS A 94 -7.16 -4.40 13.42
CA CYS A 94 -5.95 -3.74 12.93
C CYS A 94 -5.92 -2.28 13.35
N ARG A 95 -4.76 -1.81 13.78
CA ARG A 95 -4.55 -0.39 14.08
C ARG A 95 -4.39 0.41 12.78
N ASP A 96 -5.04 1.57 12.74
CA ASP A 96 -4.93 2.50 11.61
C ASP A 96 -3.61 3.28 11.64
N VAL A 97 -3.04 3.53 10.46
CA VAL A 97 -1.77 4.25 10.28
C VAL A 97 -1.94 5.73 9.93
N THR A 98 -3.16 6.17 9.64
CA THR A 98 -3.48 7.49 9.11
C THR A 98 -3.88 8.47 10.21
N TRP A 99 -4.40 8.02 11.35
CA TRP A 99 -4.90 8.92 12.40
C TRP A 99 -4.61 8.47 13.83
N THR A 100 -4.77 9.41 14.76
CA THR A 100 -4.82 9.13 16.20
C THR A 100 -5.89 10.01 16.87
N TRP A 101 -6.32 9.69 18.09
CA TRP A 101 -7.27 10.54 18.82
C TRP A 101 -6.83 12.00 19.00
N ARG A 102 -5.51 12.25 18.99
CA ARG A 102 -4.95 13.61 19.07
C ARG A 102 -4.80 14.29 17.71
N ASP A 103 -4.92 13.53 16.63
CA ASP A 103 -4.83 14.01 15.25
C ASP A 103 -5.79 13.22 14.35
N PRO A 104 -7.12 13.49 14.44
CA PRO A 104 -8.12 12.77 13.67
C PRO A 104 -8.29 13.30 12.25
N LEU A 105 -7.78 14.52 11.98
CA LEU A 105 -8.03 15.23 10.73
C LEU A 105 -7.58 14.45 9.48
N PRO A 106 -6.42 13.78 9.44
CA PRO A 106 -6.00 13.06 8.24
C PRO A 106 -7.03 12.01 7.78
N LEU A 107 -7.65 11.28 8.73
CA LEU A 107 -8.74 10.35 8.41
C LEU A 107 -9.97 11.09 7.90
N LEU A 108 -10.39 12.14 8.60
CA LEU A 108 -11.64 12.86 8.31
C LEU A 108 -11.59 13.64 6.99
N THR A 109 -10.42 14.18 6.63
CA THR A 109 -10.25 14.99 5.43
C THR A 109 -9.99 14.17 4.18
N MET A 110 -9.70 12.87 4.30
CA MET A 110 -9.36 12.03 3.14
C MET A 110 -10.43 12.02 2.03
N PRO A 111 -11.75 11.91 2.33
CA PRO A 111 -12.77 12.02 1.28
C PRO A 111 -12.78 13.37 0.58
N TRP A 112 -12.48 14.45 1.33
CA TRP A 112 -12.38 15.79 0.76
C TRP A 112 -11.16 15.93 -0.15
N THR A 113 -9.99 15.46 0.28
CA THR A 113 -8.77 15.50 -0.54
C THR A 113 -8.87 14.58 -1.76
N ALA A 114 -9.60 13.47 -1.65
CA ALA A 114 -9.87 12.53 -2.74
C ALA A 114 -11.05 12.94 -3.65
N ARG A 115 -11.69 14.09 -3.44
CA ARG A 115 -12.91 14.50 -4.18
C ARG A 115 -12.75 14.50 -5.70
N GLY A 116 -11.56 14.79 -6.21
CA GLY A 116 -11.25 14.74 -7.65
C GLY A 116 -11.34 13.32 -8.20
N ILE A 117 -10.75 12.36 -7.49
CA ILE A 117 -10.79 10.93 -7.84
C ILE A 117 -12.23 10.40 -7.71
N ILE A 118 -12.95 10.77 -6.64
CA ILE A 118 -14.36 10.39 -6.45
C ILE A 118 -15.23 10.93 -7.60
N LYS A 119 -15.03 12.19 -7.99
CA LYS A 119 -15.72 12.80 -9.13
C LYS A 119 -15.40 12.05 -10.43
N ALA A 120 -14.13 11.75 -10.68
CA ALA A 120 -13.70 11.02 -11.88
C ALA A 120 -14.28 9.60 -11.92
N ALA A 121 -14.28 8.87 -10.80
CA ALA A 121 -14.88 7.54 -10.68
C ALA A 121 -16.37 7.58 -11.04
N ARG A 122 -17.12 8.56 -10.50
CA ARG A 122 -18.55 8.74 -10.79
C ARG A 122 -18.81 9.12 -12.25
N GLN A 123 -18.07 10.09 -12.79
CA GLN A 123 -18.27 10.57 -14.16
C GLN A 123 -17.97 9.51 -15.21
N ASN A 124 -17.00 8.64 -14.96
CA ASN A 124 -16.61 7.57 -15.87
C ASN A 124 -17.25 6.21 -15.54
N ALA A 125 -18.09 6.14 -14.49
CA ALA A 125 -18.71 4.91 -14.00
C ALA A 125 -17.72 3.75 -13.76
N VAL A 126 -16.54 4.05 -13.21
CA VAL A 126 -15.50 3.06 -12.87
C VAL A 126 -15.30 2.96 -11.35
N PRO A 127 -14.80 1.82 -10.83
CA PRO A 127 -14.43 1.69 -9.42
C PRO A 127 -13.42 2.76 -8.97
N PHE A 128 -13.47 3.13 -7.69
CA PHE A 128 -12.57 4.14 -7.12
C PHE A 128 -11.10 3.80 -7.34
N GLY A 129 -10.68 2.56 -7.09
CA GLY A 129 -9.32 2.11 -7.34
C GLY A 129 -8.86 2.31 -8.79
N ILE A 130 -9.71 2.03 -9.77
CA ILE A 130 -9.41 2.25 -11.20
C ILE A 130 -9.20 3.73 -11.50
N ALA A 131 -10.07 4.59 -10.97
CA ALA A 131 -9.91 6.04 -11.12
C ALA A 131 -8.64 6.56 -10.43
N ALA A 132 -8.29 6.01 -9.26
CA ALA A 132 -7.12 6.41 -8.48
C ALA A 132 -5.80 6.00 -9.14
N THR A 133 -5.77 4.89 -9.88
CA THR A 133 -4.56 4.38 -10.55
C THR A 133 -4.47 4.76 -12.02
N ARG A 134 -5.43 5.51 -12.56
CA ARG A 134 -5.48 5.83 -13.99
C ARG A 134 -4.21 6.52 -14.48
N ASP A 135 -3.64 7.40 -13.67
CA ASP A 135 -2.43 8.16 -14.02
C ASP A 135 -1.13 7.34 -13.83
N LEU A 136 -1.22 6.14 -13.25
CA LEU A 136 -0.08 5.23 -13.06
C LEU A 136 0.09 4.25 -14.23
N VAL A 137 -0.98 4.01 -14.99
CA VAL A 137 -0.96 3.05 -16.09
C VAL A 137 -0.66 3.78 -17.39
N TRP A 138 0.39 3.35 -18.08
CA TRP A 138 0.63 3.78 -19.46
C TRP A 138 -0.33 3.03 -20.39
N THR A 139 -1.48 3.63 -20.69
CA THR A 139 -2.42 3.11 -21.70
C THR A 139 -2.15 3.78 -23.04
N GLY A 140 -2.09 3.01 -24.14
CA GLY A 140 -2.09 3.58 -25.48
C GLY A 140 -3.37 4.42 -25.71
N ALA A 141 -3.33 5.40 -26.62
CA ALA A 141 -4.44 6.33 -26.87
C ALA A 141 -5.80 5.67 -27.22
N THR A 142 -5.79 4.38 -27.57
CA THR A 142 -6.96 3.58 -27.96
C THR A 142 -7.30 2.46 -26.97
N GLU A 143 -6.56 2.29 -25.88
CA GLU A 143 -6.84 1.25 -24.89
C GLU A 143 -7.77 1.76 -23.79
N THR A 144 -8.84 1.00 -23.54
CA THR A 144 -9.64 1.19 -22.33
C THR A 144 -8.78 0.78 -21.13
N VAL A 145 -8.90 1.52 -20.02
CA VAL A 145 -8.12 1.27 -18.80
C VAL A 145 -8.22 -0.20 -18.43
N HIS A 146 -7.10 -0.91 -18.53
CA HIS A 146 -7.00 -2.33 -18.23
C HIS A 146 -7.41 -2.55 -16.76
N ASP A 147 -8.40 -3.40 -16.50
CA ASP A 147 -8.73 -3.82 -15.14
C ASP A 147 -7.56 -4.63 -14.57
N PRO A 148 -6.80 -4.12 -13.58
CA PRO A 148 -5.63 -4.81 -13.03
C PRO A 148 -6.00 -6.12 -12.35
N ALA A 149 -7.26 -6.30 -11.92
CA ALA A 149 -7.72 -7.52 -11.27
C ALA A 149 -7.60 -8.72 -12.21
N GLN A 150 -8.00 -8.57 -13.48
CA GLN A 150 -7.96 -9.65 -14.48
C GLN A 150 -6.52 -10.03 -14.89
N SER A 151 -5.58 -9.08 -14.89
CA SER A 151 -4.16 -9.37 -15.16
C SER A 151 -3.47 -10.05 -13.99
N SER A 152 -3.85 -9.72 -12.74
CA SER A 152 -3.28 -10.34 -11.55
C SER A 152 -3.63 -11.84 -11.42
N GLU A 153 -4.83 -12.25 -11.86
CA GLU A 153 -5.21 -13.66 -11.94
C GLU A 153 -4.39 -14.41 -13.00
N ARG A 154 -4.22 -13.83 -14.20
CA ARG A 154 -3.40 -14.42 -15.28
C ARG A 154 -1.93 -14.56 -14.90
N ILE A 155 -1.35 -13.58 -14.20
CA ILE A 155 0.06 -13.64 -13.75
C ILE A 155 0.24 -14.72 -12.67
N ARG A 156 -0.73 -14.90 -11.76
CA ARG A 156 -0.72 -16.01 -10.80
C ARG A 156 -0.81 -17.36 -11.50
N GLU A 157 -1.63 -17.48 -12.54
CA GLU A 157 -1.73 -18.74 -13.31
C GLU A 157 -0.46 -19.06 -14.11
N SER A 158 0.29 -18.05 -14.55
CA SER A 158 1.54 -18.24 -15.31
C SER A 158 2.79 -18.37 -14.45
N ALA A 159 2.85 -17.74 -13.28
CA ALA A 159 4.01 -17.75 -12.39
C ALA A 159 4.08 -19.00 -11.49
N PHE A 160 3.01 -19.79 -11.44
CA PHE A 160 2.91 -21.03 -10.66
C PHE A 160 2.69 -22.28 -11.55
N ARG A 161 3.05 -22.21 -12.84
CA ARG A 161 3.34 -23.38 -13.69
C ARG A 161 4.83 -23.54 -13.82
#